data_AF-A0A529SEN2-F1
#
_entry.id   AF-A0A529SEN2-F1
#
_cell.length_a   1.000
_cell.length_b   1.000
_cell.length_c   1.000
_cell.angle_alpha   90.00
_cell.angle_beta   90.00
_cell.angle_gamma   90.00
#
_symmetry.space_group_name_H-M   'P 1'
#
loop_
_entity.id
_entity.type
_entity.pdbx_description
1 polymer ?
#
loop_
_entity_poly.entity_id
_entity_poly.type
_entity_poly.pdbx_seq_one_letter_code
_entity_poly.pdbx_strand_id
1 'polypeptide(L)'
;DNIKNAAIEAIRRGETKYPPVSGIVPLREAIAKKFKRENNLDYRPEQTIVGTGGKQILFNAFMATLNPGDEVIIPRPYWVSYPEMVAI
;
A
#
# COMPACT_ATOMS: atom_id res chain seq x y z
N ASP A 1 -13.80 -18.07 -3.45
CA ASP A 1 -15.15 -17.54 -3.79
C ASP A 1 -15.54 -16.29 -2.99
N ASN A 2 -15.32 -16.25 -1.67
CA ASN A 2 -15.60 -15.09 -0.81
C ASN A 2 -15.17 -13.71 -1.38
N ILE A 3 -13.92 -13.55 -1.84
CA ILE A 3 -13.40 -12.26 -2.34
C ILE A 3 -14.09 -11.84 -3.65
N LYS A 4 -14.31 -12.81 -4.56
CA LYS A 4 -15.03 -12.58 -5.80
C LYS A 4 -16.46 -12.09 -5.52
N ASN A 5 -17.15 -12.75 -4.59
CA ASN A 5 -18.50 -12.37 -4.19
C ASN A 5 -18.54 -10.98 -3.53
N ALA A 6 -17.57 -10.66 -2.66
CA ALA A 6 -17.50 -9.34 -2.03
C ALA A 6 -17.35 -8.21 -3.06
N ALA A 7 -16.55 -8.42 -4.12
CA ALA A 7 -16.42 -7.46 -5.21
C ALA A 7 -17.73 -7.30 -6.02
N ILE A 8 -18.41 -8.40 -6.33
CA ILE A 8 -19.72 -8.37 -7.02
C ILE A 8 -20.75 -7.60 -6.18
N GLU A 9 -20.78 -7.83 -4.87
CA GLU A 9 -21.71 -7.14 -3.97
C GLU A 9 -21.39 -5.65 -3.83
N ALA A 10 -20.11 -5.26 -3.82
CA ALA A 10 -19.73 -3.84 -3.83
C ALA A 10 -20.23 -3.13 -5.10
N ILE A 11 -20.16 -3.80 -6.26
CA ILE A 11 -20.75 -3.31 -7.52
C ILE A 11 -22.26 -3.13 -7.36
N ARG A 12 -22.96 -4.15 -6.84
CA ARG A 12 -24.43 -4.11 -6.65
C ARG A 12 -24.88 -3.00 -5.70
N ARG A 13 -24.09 -2.71 -4.66
CA ARG A 13 -24.34 -1.61 -3.70
C ARG A 13 -23.92 -0.23 -4.23
N GLY A 14 -23.33 -0.14 -5.42
CA GLY A 14 -22.93 1.13 -6.01
C GLY A 14 -21.70 1.76 -5.35
N GLU A 15 -20.78 0.96 -4.80
CA GLU A 15 -19.48 1.42 -4.27
C GLU A 15 -18.52 1.80 -5.41
N THR A 16 -18.91 2.78 -6.22
CA THR A 16 -18.24 3.17 -7.49
C THR A 16 -17.80 4.64 -7.51
N LYS A 17 -17.88 5.32 -6.37
CA LYS A 17 -17.42 6.72 -6.22
C LYS A 17 -15.96 6.75 -5.79
N TYR A 18 -15.33 7.91 -5.92
CA TYR A 18 -13.95 8.08 -5.50
C TYR A 18 -13.78 7.75 -4.00
N PRO A 19 -12.87 6.83 -3.65
CA PRO A 19 -12.52 6.60 -2.27
C PRO A 19 -11.60 7.73 -1.76
N PRO A 20 -11.41 7.86 -0.44
CA PRO A 20 -10.32 8.68 0.10
C PRO A 20 -8.97 8.25 -0.49
N VAL A 21 -8.06 9.21 -0.72
CA VAL A 21 -6.74 8.96 -1.33
C VAL A 21 -5.95 7.88 -0.57
N SER A 22 -6.05 7.85 0.75
CA SER A 22 -5.38 6.87 1.60
C SER A 22 -6.01 5.47 1.58
N GLY A 23 -7.16 5.29 0.92
CA GLY A 23 -8.01 4.11 0.98
C GLY A 23 -9.21 4.27 1.92
N ILE A 24 -10.22 3.41 1.73
CA ILE A 24 -11.43 3.38 2.56
C ILE A 24 -11.10 2.95 4.00
N VAL A 25 -11.80 3.55 4.97
CA VAL A 25 -11.59 3.30 6.42
C VAL A 25 -11.65 1.80 6.78
N PRO A 26 -12.64 1.01 6.31
CA PRO A 26 -12.72 -0.42 6.67
C PRO A 26 -11.49 -1.22 6.22
N LEU A 27 -10.89 -0.89 5.06
CA LEU A 27 -9.70 -1.57 4.58
C LEU A 27 -8.46 -1.18 5.39
N ARG A 28 -8.33 0.11 5.74
CA ARG A 28 -7.23 0.62 6.57
C ARG A 28 -7.24 0.01 7.98
N GLU A 29 -8.41 -0.08 8.60
CA GLU A 29 -8.58 -0.80 9.87
C GLU A 29 -8.27 -2.29 9.75
N ALA A 30 -8.70 -2.94 8.66
CA ALA A 30 -8.39 -4.35 8.42
C ALA A 30 -6.88 -4.59 8.26
N ILE A 31 -6.17 -3.69 7.59
CA ILE A 31 -4.70 -3.73 7.46
C ILE A 31 -4.03 -3.57 8.82
N ALA A 32 -4.43 -2.58 9.62
CA ALA A 32 -3.89 -2.37 10.97
C ALA A 32 -4.11 -3.61 11.86
N LYS A 33 -5.32 -4.18 11.85
CA LYS A 33 -5.65 -5.43 12.57
C LYS A 33 -4.83 -6.62 12.07
N LYS A 34 -4.58 -6.73 10.76
CA LYS A 34 -3.74 -7.79 10.17
C LYS A 34 -2.29 -7.65 10.63
N PHE A 35 -1.73 -6.45 10.64
CA PHE A 35 -0.37 -6.22 11.16
C PHE A 35 -0.25 -6.60 12.63
N LYS A 36 -1.23 -6.28 13.47
CA LYS A 36 -1.21 -6.73 14.86
C LYS A 36 -1.30 -8.25 14.98
N ARG A 37 -2.26 -8.86 14.29
CA ARG A 37 -2.53 -10.31 14.38
C ARG A 37 -1.36 -11.17 13.86
N GLU A 38 -0.76 -10.80 12.74
CA GLU A 38 0.18 -11.65 12.02
C GLU A 38 1.64 -11.23 12.19
N ASN A 39 1.87 -9.98 12.60
CA ASN A 39 3.21 -9.41 12.70
C ASN A 39 3.51 -8.81 14.09
N ASN A 40 2.53 -8.82 15.01
CA ASN A 40 2.60 -8.19 16.33
C ASN A 40 3.01 -6.70 16.27
N LEU A 41 2.54 -5.98 15.25
CA LEU A 41 2.80 -4.54 15.09
C LEU A 41 1.55 -3.72 15.38
N ASP A 42 1.70 -2.70 16.22
CA ASP A 42 0.62 -1.79 16.60
C ASP A 42 0.64 -0.54 15.72
N TYR A 43 -0.24 -0.50 14.72
CA TYR A 43 -0.46 0.68 13.87
C TYR A 43 -1.89 1.22 14.04
N ARG A 44 -2.02 2.54 14.02
CA ARG A 44 -3.34 3.18 13.84
C ARG A 44 -3.75 3.14 12.37
N PRO A 45 -5.06 3.14 12.03
CA PRO A 45 -5.51 3.21 10.65
C PRO A 45 -4.89 4.39 9.88
N GLU A 46 -4.64 5.52 10.53
CA GLU A 46 -4.02 6.73 9.96
C GLU A 46 -2.58 6.48 9.47
N GLN A 47 -1.90 5.48 10.02
CA GLN A 47 -0.54 5.07 9.63
C GLN A 47 -0.54 4.02 8.51
N THR A 48 -1.71 3.64 7.99
CA THR A 48 -1.84 2.75 6.82
C THR A 48 -2.24 3.54 5.58
N ILE A 49 -1.74 3.14 4.42
CA ILE A 49 -2.11 3.72 3.12
C ILE A 49 -2.32 2.60 2.09
N VAL A 50 -3.35 2.74 1.27
CA VAL A 50 -3.67 1.81 0.17
C VAL A 50 -3.22 2.43 -1.14
N GLY A 51 -2.48 1.67 -1.94
CA GLY A 51 -2.05 2.07 -3.27
C GLY A 51 -2.52 1.07 -4.33
N THR A 52 -2.35 1.44 -5.59
CA THR A 52 -2.61 0.60 -6.77
C THR A 52 -1.49 -0.43 -6.93
N GLY A 53 -1.48 -1.39 -6.01
CA GLY A 53 -0.44 -2.41 -5.87
C GLY A 53 0.81 -1.94 -5.12
N GLY A 54 1.64 -2.90 -4.69
CA GLY A 54 2.84 -2.62 -3.88
C GLY A 54 3.90 -1.77 -4.61
N LYS A 55 3.93 -1.81 -5.94
CA LYS A 55 4.85 -1.01 -6.76
C LYS A 55 4.66 0.50 -6.54
N GLN A 56 3.41 0.97 -6.46
CA GLN A 56 3.12 2.37 -6.19
C GLN A 56 3.49 2.78 -4.76
N ILE A 57 3.31 1.90 -3.77
CA ILE A 57 3.69 2.19 -2.37
C ILE A 57 5.19 2.45 -2.26
N LEU A 58 6.01 1.59 -2.88
CA LEU A 58 7.47 1.75 -2.90
C LEU A 58 7.89 3.00 -3.65
N PHE A 59 7.32 3.24 -4.83
CA PHE A 59 7.60 4.43 -5.62
C PHE A 59 7.29 5.72 -4.84
N ASN A 60 6.09 5.81 -4.25
CA ASN A 60 5.70 6.98 -3.47
C ASN A 60 6.58 7.17 -2.23
N ALA A 61 7.04 6.09 -1.60
CA ALA A 61 7.95 6.18 -0.46
C ALA A 61 9.27 6.84 -0.89
N PHE A 62 9.89 6.39 -1.98
CA PHE A 62 11.12 6.99 -2.49
C PHE A 62 10.92 8.43 -2.95
N MET A 63 9.88 8.70 -3.75
CA MET A 63 9.55 10.05 -4.24
C MET A 63 9.25 11.05 -3.11
N ALA A 64 8.75 10.58 -1.97
CA ALA A 64 8.42 11.44 -0.84
C ALA A 64 9.61 11.75 0.07
N THR A 65 10.71 10.99 -0.03
CA THR A 65 11.81 11.06 0.94
C THR A 65 13.17 11.38 0.34
N LEU A 66 13.44 11.01 -0.92
CA LEU A 66 14.77 11.15 -1.52
C LEU A 66 15.00 12.55 -2.12
N ASN A 67 16.19 13.09 -1.90
CA ASN A 67 16.73 14.27 -2.56
C ASN A 67 17.89 13.90 -3.48
N PRO A 68 18.31 14.80 -4.40
CA PRO A 68 19.50 14.58 -5.21
C PRO A 68 20.74 14.32 -4.34
N GLY A 69 21.38 13.17 -4.57
CA GLY A 69 22.56 12.74 -3.82
C GLY A 69 22.28 11.79 -2.66
N ASP A 70 21.02 11.55 -2.29
CA ASP A 70 20.67 10.53 -1.29
C ASP A 70 20.95 9.12 -1.83
N GLU A 71 21.47 8.26 -0.97
CA GLU A 71 21.80 6.87 -1.31
C GLU A 71 20.79 5.88 -0.73
N VAL A 72 20.44 4.85 -1.51
CA VAL A 72 19.58 3.74 -1.06
C VAL A 72 20.34 2.41 -1.15
N ILE A 73 20.49 1.73 -0.01
CA ILE A 73 21.16 0.42 0.06
C ILE A 73 20.21 -0.67 -0.44
N ILE A 74 20.58 -1.36 -1.52
CA ILE A 74 19.79 -2.45 -2.13
C ILE A 74 20.62 -3.75 -2.16
N PRO A 75 20.36 -4.72 -1.25
CA PRO A 75 21.05 -6.01 -1.23
C PRO A 75 20.79 -6.85 -2.49
N ARG A 76 21.79 -7.62 -2.94
CA ARG A 76 21.66 -8.55 -4.08
C ARG A 76 21.40 -9.99 -3.60
N PRO A 77 20.60 -10.80 -4.34
CA PRO A 77 19.83 -10.43 -5.52
C PRO A 77 18.59 -9.58 -5.17
N TYR A 78 18.24 -8.62 -6.04
CA TYR A 78 17.13 -7.69 -5.80
C TYR A 78 15.99 -7.83 -6.81
N TRP A 79 14.80 -7.33 -6.45
CA TRP A 79 13.72 -7.13 -7.41
C TRP A 79 14.09 -5.98 -8.35
N VAL A 80 14.03 -6.24 -9.66
CA VAL A 80 14.52 -5.34 -10.72
C VAL A 80 14.00 -3.91 -10.63
N SER A 81 12.81 -3.71 -10.06
CA SER A 81 12.20 -2.38 -9.97
C SER A 81 12.77 -1.50 -8.85
N TYR A 82 13.49 -2.03 -7.86
CA TYR A 82 14.04 -1.20 -6.78
C TYR A 82 15.02 -0.12 -7.26
N PRO A 83 16.13 -0.45 -7.97
CA PRO A 83 17.08 0.57 -8.41
C PRO A 83 16.45 1.58 -9.38
N GLU A 84 15.56 1.12 -10.25
CA GLU A 84 14.85 1.99 -11.20
C GLU A 84 13.95 3.01 -10.51
N MET A 85 13.31 2.68 -9.38
CA MET A 85 12.52 3.65 -8.62
C MET A 85 13.39 4.68 -7.87
N VAL A 86 14.62 4.30 -7.50
CA VAL A 86 15.56 5.17 -6.78
C VAL A 86 16.25 6.15 -7.72
N ALA A 87 16.44 5.78 -8.99
CA ALA A 87 17.15 6.58 -9.97
C ALA A 87 16.34 7.73 -10.60
N ILE A 88 15.08 7.91 -10.17
CA ILE A 88 14.16 8.97 -10.64
C ILE A 88 14.39 10.24 -9.85
#